data_AF-A0A8C7AXL9-F1
#
_entry.id   AF-A0A8C7AXL9-F1
#
_cell.length_a   1.000
_cell.length_b   1.000
_cell.length_c   1.000
_cell.angle_alpha   90.00
_cell.angle_beta   90.00
_cell.angle_gamma   90.00
#
_symmetry.space_group_name_H-M   'P 1'
#
loop_
_entity.id
_entity.type
_entity.pdbx_description
1 polymer ?
#
loop_
_entity_poly.entity_id
_entity_poly.type
_entity_poly.pdbx_seq_one_letter_code
_entity_poly.pdbx_strand_id
1 'polypeptide(L)'
;MYFLKILESDILIQCETAAQQEFAEELQKRERFLVEREQLLFRHETALSKIKGVEEEVLTRFQIIKEQHDAEVEHLTEVLKERNKESKRLRSSFDALKELNDNLKKQLNEVSEENKKMEIQAKRVQARLDNLQRKYEFMTIQRLKGNSHAANEMKSLKQDKVPVSKTHKVPLNAQVYELLTVFMDWISDHHLSKIKSEESGMDGEKPLLRFASQRNDIQEKCIKLLPVMTEQLQWMPFVNTKLHEPFVKFIYWSLRQLDAGTQHSTMTSTLRRLGEDIFKGVVTKGIQDNSLEHSVENKPKTAAFFKSSNLPLRFLSTLIVLRTVTQADYLAQAFDSLCLDLKTDEGKVLFLEYQAVPVILNHLRISSKGLLSNVIDSLLQMTVESKSLQPFLEACSNTLFFRTCSVLLRTPKLDLQILEKLSIILQKLSKIKGNKKLFELFTIHLMLQELQRTTHPEHAFLCINLNSTLFNLGLTKCNSLVSKANTNYNLKYKL
;
A
#
# COMPACT_ATOMS: atom_id res chain seq x y z
N MET A 1 -100.34 -25.89 -44.47
CA MET A 1 -100.22 -25.46 -43.06
C MET A 1 -99.17 -26.26 -42.28
N TYR A 2 -99.14 -27.61 -42.36
CA TYR A 2 -98.15 -28.43 -41.65
C TYR A 2 -96.69 -28.24 -42.12
N PHE A 3 -96.45 -28.14 -43.43
CA PHE A 3 -95.10 -27.97 -43.98
C PHE A 3 -94.41 -26.66 -43.54
N LEU A 4 -95.19 -25.57 -43.41
CA LEU A 4 -94.68 -24.28 -42.93
C LEU A 4 -94.27 -24.34 -41.45
N LYS A 5 -95.02 -25.04 -40.60
CA LYS A 5 -94.66 -25.24 -39.18
C LYS A 5 -93.40 -26.08 -39.00
N ILE A 6 -93.18 -27.07 -39.87
CA ILE A 6 -91.96 -27.90 -39.83
C ILE A 6 -90.74 -27.06 -40.20
N LEU A 7 -90.83 -26.29 -41.29
CA LEU A 7 -89.76 -25.37 -41.70
C LEU A 7 -89.44 -24.31 -40.63
N GLU A 8 -90.46 -23.76 -39.99
CA GLU A 8 -90.31 -22.76 -38.93
C GLU A 8 -89.65 -23.38 -37.68
N SER A 9 -89.99 -24.63 -37.34
CA SER A 9 -89.34 -25.38 -36.25
C SER A 9 -87.87 -25.72 -36.58
N ASP A 10 -87.57 -26.12 -37.81
CA ASP A 10 -86.20 -26.45 -38.23
C ASP A 10 -85.28 -25.21 -38.19
N ILE A 11 -85.78 -24.04 -38.60
CA ILE A 11 -85.05 -22.77 -38.53
C ILE A 11 -84.79 -22.38 -37.06
N LEU A 12 -85.78 -22.55 -36.18
CA LEU A 12 -85.62 -22.24 -34.76
C LEU A 12 -84.55 -23.12 -34.11
N ILE A 13 -84.55 -24.42 -34.41
CA ILE A 13 -83.57 -25.39 -33.93
C ILE A 13 -82.16 -25.04 -34.44
N GLN A 14 -82.02 -24.65 -35.71
CA GLN A 14 -80.72 -24.21 -36.26
C GLN A 14 -80.20 -22.94 -35.58
N CYS A 15 -81.06 -21.95 -35.34
CA CYS A 15 -80.69 -20.73 -34.61
C CYS A 15 -80.26 -21.03 -33.16
N GLU A 16 -81.00 -21.89 -32.46
CA GLU A 16 -80.69 -22.27 -31.08
C GLU A 16 -79.38 -23.08 -30.99
N THR A 17 -79.16 -23.99 -31.94
CA THR A 17 -77.90 -24.75 -32.04
C THR A 17 -76.70 -23.83 -32.27
N ALA A 18 -76.84 -22.83 -33.16
CA ALA A 18 -75.79 -21.86 -33.40
C ALA A 18 -75.47 -21.01 -32.16
N ALA A 19 -76.51 -20.55 -31.44
CA ALA A 19 -76.34 -19.80 -30.20
C ALA A 19 -75.67 -20.63 -29.08
N GLN A 20 -76.02 -21.91 -28.96
CA GLN A 20 -75.37 -22.83 -28.02
C GLN A 20 -73.89 -23.05 -28.36
N GLN A 21 -73.57 -23.14 -29.66
CA GLN A 21 -72.20 -23.32 -30.10
C GLN A 21 -71.33 -22.08 -29.85
N GLU A 22 -71.85 -20.88 -30.12
CA GLU A 22 -71.17 -19.62 -29.79
C GLU A 22 -70.93 -19.49 -28.28
N PHE A 23 -71.94 -19.83 -27.46
CA PHE A 23 -71.80 -19.83 -26.01
C PHE A 23 -70.74 -20.82 -25.53
N ALA A 24 -70.70 -22.03 -26.10
CA ALA A 24 -69.70 -23.05 -25.77
C ALA A 24 -68.27 -22.59 -26.12
N GLU A 25 -68.08 -21.93 -27.27
CA GLU A 25 -66.78 -21.39 -27.67
C GLU A 25 -66.31 -20.28 -26.72
N GLU A 26 -67.21 -19.38 -26.32
CA GLU A 26 -66.88 -18.30 -25.40
C GLU A 26 -66.55 -18.83 -23.99
N LEU A 27 -67.28 -19.86 -23.55
CA LEU A 27 -66.98 -20.57 -22.31
C LEU A 27 -65.58 -21.22 -22.37
N GLN A 28 -65.24 -21.89 -23.48
CA GLN A 28 -63.94 -22.52 -23.66
C GLN A 28 -62.79 -21.50 -23.71
N LYS A 29 -62.99 -20.31 -24.30
CA LYS A 29 -62.01 -19.21 -24.23
C LYS A 29 -61.82 -18.74 -22.80
N ARG A 30 -62.91 -18.58 -22.04
CA ARG A 30 -62.86 -18.13 -20.65
C ARG A 30 -62.17 -19.14 -19.73
N GLU A 31 -62.42 -20.44 -19.92
CA GLU A 31 -61.72 -21.51 -19.20
C GLU A 31 -60.22 -21.49 -19.48
N ARG A 32 -59.80 -21.37 -20.75
CA ARG A 32 -58.38 -21.28 -21.10
C ARG A 32 -57.71 -20.08 -20.44
N PHE A 33 -58.35 -18.91 -20.47
CA PHE A 33 -57.83 -17.71 -19.81
C PHE A 33 -57.70 -17.89 -18.29
N LEU A 34 -58.68 -18.54 -17.65
CA LEU A 34 -58.62 -18.82 -16.21
C LEU A 34 -57.46 -19.76 -15.85
N VAL A 35 -57.23 -20.81 -16.64
CA VAL A 35 -56.10 -21.74 -16.44
C VAL A 35 -54.76 -21.02 -16.58
N GLU A 36 -54.60 -20.15 -17.58
CA GLU A 36 -53.38 -19.35 -17.74
C GLU A 36 -53.15 -18.41 -16.55
N ARG A 37 -54.22 -17.77 -16.06
CA ARG A 37 -54.16 -16.88 -14.90
C ARG A 37 -53.80 -17.63 -13.62
N GLU A 38 -54.36 -18.82 -13.41
CA GLU A 38 -54.07 -19.68 -12.26
C GLU A 38 -52.61 -20.16 -12.26
N GLN A 39 -52.10 -20.57 -13.43
CA GLN A 39 -50.69 -20.91 -13.58
C GLN A 39 -49.76 -19.74 -13.28
N LEU A 40 -50.13 -18.52 -13.70
CA LEU A 40 -49.37 -17.32 -13.40
C LEU A 40 -49.36 -17.01 -11.90
N LEU A 41 -50.51 -17.13 -11.23
CA LEU A 41 -50.62 -16.98 -9.78
C LEU A 41 -49.73 -17.97 -9.03
N PHE A 42 -49.71 -19.24 -9.44
CA PHE A 42 -48.84 -20.25 -8.83
C PHE A 42 -47.34 -19.91 -8.97
N ARG A 43 -46.94 -19.36 -10.13
CA ARG A 43 -45.56 -18.87 -10.33
C ARG A 43 -45.24 -17.69 -9.40
N HIS A 44 -46.17 -16.76 -9.23
CA HIS A 44 -45.99 -15.63 -8.32
C HIS A 44 -45.92 -16.07 -6.86
N GLU A 45 -46.78 -16.99 -6.43
CA GLU A 45 -46.74 -17.57 -5.07
C GLU A 45 -45.41 -18.26 -4.80
N THR A 46 -44.92 -19.05 -5.75
CA THR A 46 -43.59 -19.69 -5.67
C THR A 46 -42.48 -18.65 -5.56
N ALA A 47 -42.55 -17.55 -6.32
CA ALA A 47 -41.57 -16.47 -6.25
C ALA A 47 -41.59 -15.75 -4.90
N LEU A 48 -42.79 -15.48 -4.36
CA LEU A 48 -42.95 -14.86 -3.03
C LEU A 48 -42.42 -15.75 -1.92
N SER A 49 -42.67 -17.06 -1.98
CA SER A 49 -42.12 -18.02 -1.02
C SER A 49 -40.58 -18.01 -1.01
N LYS A 50 -39.94 -17.92 -2.19
CA LYS A 50 -38.48 -17.77 -2.30
C LYS A 50 -37.97 -16.46 -1.72
N ILE A 51 -38.65 -15.34 -1.99
CA ILE A 51 -38.29 -14.02 -1.46
C ILE A 51 -38.35 -14.04 0.07
N LYS A 52 -39.40 -14.63 0.65
CA LYS A 52 -39.55 -14.76 2.10
C LYS A 52 -38.41 -15.57 2.72
N GLY A 53 -38.00 -16.68 2.09
CA GLY A 53 -36.85 -17.47 2.56
C GLY A 53 -35.53 -16.68 2.54
N VAL A 54 -35.31 -15.85 1.51
CA VAL A 54 -34.13 -14.97 1.44
C VAL A 54 -34.18 -13.89 2.53
N GLU A 55 -35.36 -13.31 2.79
CA GLU A 55 -35.55 -12.32 3.86
C GLU A 55 -35.21 -12.90 5.24
N GLU A 56 -35.69 -14.12 5.54
CA GLU A 56 -35.38 -14.84 6.78
C GLU A 56 -33.87 -15.14 6.92
N GLU A 57 -33.21 -15.53 5.83
CA GLU A 57 -31.76 -15.76 5.82
C GLU A 57 -30.98 -14.46 6.07
N VAL A 58 -31.38 -13.36 5.45
CA VAL A 58 -30.76 -12.04 5.64
C VAL A 58 -30.91 -11.56 7.08
N LEU A 59 -32.11 -11.69 7.66
CA LEU A 59 -32.35 -11.34 9.06
C LEU A 59 -31.48 -12.16 10.02
N THR A 60 -31.36 -13.47 9.78
CA THR A 60 -30.51 -14.36 10.59
C THR A 60 -29.04 -13.97 10.48
N ARG A 61 -28.53 -13.71 9.27
CA ARG A 61 -27.16 -13.26 9.06
C ARG A 61 -26.88 -11.91 9.73
N PHE A 62 -27.84 -10.98 9.66
CA PHE A 62 -27.71 -9.68 10.31
C PHE A 62 -27.62 -9.81 11.83
N GLN A 63 -28.42 -10.69 12.43
CA GLN A 63 -28.37 -10.95 13.87
C GLN A 63 -27.03 -11.55 14.31
N ILE A 64 -26.49 -12.51 13.55
CA ILE A 64 -25.16 -13.10 13.83
C ILE A 64 -24.06 -12.03 13.76
N ILE A 65 -24.08 -11.20 12.72
CA ILE A 65 -23.09 -10.12 12.55
C ILE A 65 -23.18 -9.13 13.71
N LYS A 66 -24.40 -8.79 14.14
CA LYS A 66 -24.62 -7.89 15.27
C LYS A 66 -24.06 -8.47 16.57
N GLU A 67 -24.35 -9.74 16.87
CA GLU A 67 -23.83 -10.42 18.07
C GLU A 67 -22.29 -10.54 18.05
N GLN A 68 -21.71 -10.85 16.89
CA GLN A 68 -20.24 -10.87 16.74
C GLN A 68 -19.62 -9.48 16.96
N HIS A 69 -20.24 -8.44 16.41
CA HIS A 69 -19.78 -7.07 16.61
C HIS A 69 -19.86 -6.64 18.07
N ASP A 70 -20.98 -6.94 18.74
CA ASP A 70 -21.17 -6.62 20.16
C ASP A 70 -20.12 -7.33 21.03
N ALA A 71 -19.82 -8.62 20.74
CA ALA A 71 -18.78 -9.38 21.43
C ALA A 71 -17.36 -8.83 21.17
N GLU A 72 -17.06 -8.41 19.94
CA GLU A 72 -15.78 -7.78 19.59
C GLU A 72 -15.60 -6.44 20.32
N VAL A 73 -16.65 -5.62 20.40
CA VAL A 73 -16.64 -4.35 21.12
C VAL A 73 -16.40 -4.58 22.62
N GLU A 74 -17.05 -5.58 23.22
CA GLU A 74 -16.84 -5.92 24.63
C GLU A 74 -15.39 -6.35 24.88
N HIS A 75 -14.86 -7.24 24.03
CA HIS A 75 -13.48 -7.72 24.12
C HIS A 75 -12.46 -6.58 23.98
N LEU A 76 -12.61 -5.71 22.97
CA LEU A 76 -11.73 -4.57 22.77
C LEU A 76 -11.79 -3.58 23.94
N THR A 77 -12.97 -3.39 24.53
CA THR A 77 -13.15 -2.55 25.71
C THR A 77 -12.41 -3.10 26.93
N GLU A 78 -12.43 -4.42 27.11
CA GLU A 78 -11.69 -5.08 28.20
C GLU A 78 -10.17 -4.99 28.00
N VAL A 79 -9.69 -5.25 26.77
CA VAL A 79 -8.27 -5.09 26.41
C VAL A 79 -7.80 -3.66 26.65
N LEU A 80 -8.59 -2.65 26.27
CA LEU A 80 -8.27 -1.24 26.53
C LEU A 80 -8.20 -0.92 28.03
N LYS A 81 -9.08 -1.50 28.85
CA LYS A 81 -9.04 -1.34 30.31
C LYS A 81 -7.75 -1.92 30.89
N GLU A 82 -7.35 -3.12 30.49
CA GLU A 82 -6.09 -3.74 30.95
C GLU A 82 -4.85 -2.97 30.49
N ARG A 83 -4.81 -2.53 29.22
CA ARG A 83 -3.72 -1.70 28.72
C ARG A 83 -3.60 -0.36 29.44
N ASN A 84 -4.73 0.25 29.81
CA ASN A 84 -4.71 1.46 30.63
C ASN A 84 -4.18 1.21 32.05
N LYS A 85 -4.51 0.07 32.67
CA LYS A 85 -3.93 -0.32 33.97
C LYS A 85 -2.42 -0.51 33.86
N GLU A 86 -1.96 -1.22 32.83
CA GLU A 86 -0.53 -1.45 32.55
C GLU A 86 0.20 -0.11 32.32
N SER A 87 -0.36 0.78 31.50
CA SER A 87 0.23 2.09 31.25
C SER A 87 0.36 2.95 32.51
N LYS A 88 -0.62 2.89 33.42
CA LYS A 88 -0.53 3.56 34.73
C LYS A 88 0.60 2.97 35.59
N ARG A 89 0.74 1.64 35.62
CA ARG A 89 1.84 0.97 36.35
C ARG A 89 3.22 1.32 35.79
N LEU A 90 3.35 1.37 34.45
CA LEU A 90 4.61 1.75 33.81
C LEU A 90 4.98 3.20 34.11
N ARG A 91 3.98 4.11 34.11
CA ARG A 91 4.21 5.51 34.48
C ARG A 91 4.69 5.64 35.93
N SER A 92 4.07 4.95 36.88
CA SER A 92 4.52 4.98 38.27
C SER A 92 5.92 4.38 38.44
N SER A 93 6.24 3.31 37.70
CA SER A 93 7.59 2.73 37.70
C SER A 93 8.64 3.69 37.12
N PHE A 94 8.28 4.43 36.08
CA PHE A 94 9.15 5.46 35.49
C PHE A 94 9.40 6.61 36.48
N ASP A 95 8.36 7.06 37.17
CA ASP A 95 8.49 8.14 38.18
C ASP A 95 9.41 7.70 39.34
N ALA A 96 9.31 6.45 39.81
CA ALA A 96 10.21 5.90 40.82
C ALA A 96 11.68 5.81 40.33
N LEU A 97 11.89 5.40 39.08
CA LEU A 97 13.24 5.37 38.48
C LEU A 97 13.83 6.77 38.34
N LYS A 98 13.00 7.76 38.00
CA LYS A 98 13.43 9.16 37.93
C LYS A 98 13.88 9.68 39.29
N GLU A 99 13.09 9.42 40.34
CA GLU A 99 13.46 9.80 41.71
C GLU A 99 14.77 9.14 42.16
N LEU A 100 14.94 7.84 41.87
CA LEU A 100 16.19 7.14 42.15
C LEU A 100 17.38 7.76 41.40
N ASN A 101 17.20 8.12 40.13
CA ASN A 101 18.24 8.76 39.33
C ASN A 101 18.63 10.14 39.89
N ASP A 102 17.66 10.93 40.32
CA ASP A 102 17.90 12.24 40.92
C ASP A 102 18.65 12.11 42.26
N ASN A 103 18.33 11.10 43.06
CA ASN A 103 19.07 10.76 44.29
C ASN A 103 20.52 10.34 43.99
N LEU A 104 20.74 9.49 42.97
CA LEU A 104 22.09 9.09 42.57
C LEU A 104 22.93 10.27 42.07
N LYS A 105 22.34 11.20 41.32
CA LYS A 105 23.02 12.44 40.91
C LYS A 105 23.45 13.27 42.12
N LYS A 106 22.59 13.37 43.13
CA LYS A 106 22.91 14.10 44.37
C LYS A 106 24.08 13.44 45.10
N GLN A 107 24.05 12.12 45.28
CA GLN A 107 25.16 11.37 45.89
C GLN A 107 26.45 11.52 45.09
N LEU A 108 26.38 11.46 43.75
CA LEU A 108 27.54 11.66 42.88
C LEU A 108 28.15 13.05 43.05
N ASN A 109 27.33 14.09 43.17
CA ASN A 109 27.79 15.45 43.40
C ASN A 109 28.44 15.60 44.78
N GLU A 110 27.87 14.99 45.82
CA GLU A 110 28.44 14.99 47.17
C GLU A 110 29.82 14.32 47.20
N VAL A 111 29.95 13.14 46.60
CA VAL A 111 31.23 12.42 46.47
C VAL A 111 32.23 13.22 45.62
N SER A 112 31.78 13.86 44.54
CA SER A 112 32.64 14.70 43.70
C SER A 112 33.21 15.90 44.48
N GLU A 113 32.39 16.57 45.29
CA GLU A 113 32.85 17.67 46.15
C GLU A 113 33.80 17.20 47.26
N GLU A 114 33.56 16.02 47.84
CA GLU A 114 34.50 15.42 48.79
C GLU A 114 35.84 15.10 48.11
N ASN A 115 35.81 14.54 46.91
CA ASN A 115 37.01 14.23 46.14
C ASN A 115 37.81 15.50 45.79
N LYS A 116 37.14 16.60 45.41
CA LYS A 116 37.80 17.90 45.24
C LYS A 116 38.48 18.40 46.50
N LYS A 117 37.85 18.25 47.68
CA LYS A 117 38.47 18.64 48.96
C LYS A 117 39.72 17.81 49.24
N MET A 118 39.65 16.49 49.02
CA MET A 118 40.79 15.60 49.16
C MET A 118 41.92 15.94 48.18
N GLU A 119 41.58 16.28 46.94
CA GLU A 119 42.57 16.70 45.93
C GLU A 119 43.27 18.01 46.33
N ILE A 120 42.54 18.99 46.89
CA ILE A 120 43.13 20.22 47.42
C ILE A 120 44.07 19.91 48.59
N GLN A 121 43.67 19.02 49.50
CA GLN A 121 44.52 18.59 50.60
C GLN A 121 45.79 17.88 50.11
N ALA A 122 45.66 16.97 49.15
CA ALA A 122 46.77 16.27 48.51
C ALA A 122 47.75 17.26 47.86
N LYS A 123 47.25 18.25 47.12
CA LYS A 123 48.07 19.32 46.52
C LYS A 123 48.81 20.14 47.59
N ARG A 124 48.17 20.44 48.74
CA ARG A 124 48.84 21.14 49.86
C ARG A 124 49.94 20.29 50.49
N VAL A 125 49.71 18.99 50.68
CA VAL A 125 50.72 18.06 51.21
C VAL A 125 51.88 17.94 50.22
N GLN A 126 51.60 17.80 48.93
CA GLN A 126 52.62 17.76 47.89
C GLN A 126 53.46 19.04 47.87
N ALA A 127 52.84 20.22 47.94
CA ALA A 127 53.57 21.49 47.99
C ALA A 127 54.46 21.62 49.23
N ARG A 128 54.04 21.06 50.39
CA ARG A 128 54.87 21.00 51.60
C ARG A 128 56.06 20.05 51.42
N LEU A 129 55.83 18.90 50.79
CA LEU A 129 56.88 17.93 50.45
C LEU A 129 57.92 18.59 49.53
N ASP A 130 57.48 19.26 48.45
CA ASP A 130 58.36 19.94 47.50
C ASP A 130 59.15 21.08 48.16
N ASN A 131 58.56 21.78 49.14
CA ASN A 131 59.25 22.82 49.90
C ASN A 131 60.34 22.22 50.81
N LEU A 132 60.02 21.13 51.52
CA LEU A 132 60.97 20.41 52.35
C LEU A 132 62.11 19.82 51.51
N GLN A 133 61.80 19.27 50.34
CA GLN A 133 62.79 18.76 49.40
C GLN A 133 63.71 19.87 48.91
N ARG A 134 63.18 21.02 48.50
CA ARG A 134 63.98 22.20 48.15
C ARG A 134 64.85 22.71 49.31
N LYS A 135 64.36 22.68 50.55
CA LYS A 135 65.16 23.03 51.74
C LYS A 135 66.29 22.03 51.98
N TYR A 136 66.03 20.74 51.80
CA TYR A 136 67.05 19.70 51.90
C TYR A 136 68.12 19.84 50.82
N GLU A 137 67.71 20.06 49.57
CA GLU A 137 68.60 20.35 48.44
C GLU A 137 69.41 21.62 48.71
N PHE A 138 68.78 22.70 49.18
CA PHE A 138 69.47 23.94 49.57
C PHE A 138 70.50 23.70 50.69
N MET A 139 70.16 22.98 51.75
CA MET A 139 71.10 22.64 52.82
C MET A 139 72.26 21.75 52.32
N THR A 140 71.96 20.82 51.40
CA THR A 140 72.96 19.94 50.79
C THR A 140 73.91 20.73 49.90
N ILE A 141 73.38 21.66 49.10
CA ILE A 141 74.17 22.60 48.27
C ILE A 141 74.96 23.57 49.16
N GLN A 142 74.40 24.05 50.27
CA GLN A 142 75.07 24.94 51.22
C GLN A 142 76.20 24.24 51.99
N ARG A 143 76.09 22.93 52.25
CA ARG A 143 77.22 22.09 52.72
C ARG A 143 78.30 21.88 51.66
N LEU A 144 77.96 21.95 50.38
CA LEU A 144 78.87 21.73 49.25
C LEU A 144 79.50 23.03 48.69
N LYS A 145 78.98 24.22 49.05
CA LYS A 145 79.48 25.53 48.61
C LYS A 145 79.73 26.46 49.80
N GLY A 146 80.99 26.49 50.25
CA GLY A 146 81.57 27.73 50.74
C GLY A 146 81.69 28.73 49.58
N ASN A 147 81.20 29.95 49.81
CA ASN A 147 81.31 31.16 49.01
C ASN A 147 80.52 31.28 47.69
N SER A 148 80.06 32.53 47.49
CA SER A 148 79.58 33.22 46.28
C SER A 148 78.08 33.14 45.91
N HIS A 149 77.41 34.21 46.36
CA HIS A 149 76.33 35.05 45.82
C HIS A 149 75.60 34.72 44.50
N ALA A 150 74.29 35.03 44.61
CA ALA A 150 73.40 35.72 43.66
C ALA A 150 72.75 34.92 42.53
N ALA A 151 71.56 34.41 42.87
CA ALA A 151 70.26 34.67 42.23
C ALA A 151 70.16 34.61 40.70
N ASN A 152 69.44 33.60 40.22
CA ASN A 152 68.59 33.72 39.05
C ASN A 152 67.28 32.96 39.30
N GLU A 153 66.15 33.56 38.94
CA GLU A 153 64.90 32.95 38.45
C GLU A 153 63.66 33.79 38.77
N MET A 154 62.84 34.08 37.76
CA MET A 154 61.41 33.76 37.81
C MET A 154 60.75 33.79 36.41
N LYS A 155 60.47 32.59 35.92
CA LYS A 155 59.23 32.09 35.28
C LYS A 155 58.37 32.98 34.35
N SER A 156 58.20 32.41 33.16
CA SER A 156 56.95 32.18 32.41
C SER A 156 55.62 32.34 33.15
N LEU A 157 54.67 33.08 32.54
CA LEU A 157 53.24 32.76 32.61
C LEU A 157 52.43 33.46 31.49
N LYS A 158 51.42 32.72 30.98
CA LYS A 158 50.19 33.11 30.25
C LYS A 158 50.27 32.98 28.72
N GLN A 159 49.92 31.81 28.18
CA GLN A 159 48.57 31.36 27.76
C GLN A 159 47.97 32.19 26.63
N ASP A 160 48.05 31.57 25.46
CA ASP A 160 47.46 31.93 24.18
C ASP A 160 45.93 31.91 24.24
N LYS A 161 45.29 32.94 23.70
CA LYS A 161 43.84 33.00 23.51
C LYS A 161 43.50 32.29 22.19
N VAL A 162 43.11 31.02 22.27
CA VAL A 162 42.44 30.34 21.16
C VAL A 162 40.94 30.67 21.20
N PRO A 163 40.30 31.08 20.10
CA PRO A 163 38.88 31.43 20.10
C PRO A 163 38.02 30.16 20.23
N VAL A 164 37.07 30.20 21.15
CA VAL A 164 35.97 29.23 21.25
C VAL A 164 35.23 29.18 19.92
N SER A 165 35.34 28.06 19.22
CA SER A 165 34.53 27.71 18.06
C SER A 165 33.08 27.56 18.51
N LYS A 166 32.27 28.57 18.20
CA LYS A 166 30.81 28.53 18.38
C LYS A 166 30.26 27.33 17.59
N THR A 167 29.62 26.41 18.29
CA THR A 167 28.67 25.47 17.70
C THR A 167 27.66 26.27 16.88
N HIS A 168 27.74 26.14 15.56
CA HIS A 168 26.73 26.65 14.64
C HIS A 168 25.46 25.81 14.84
N LYS A 169 24.64 26.18 15.83
CA LYS A 169 23.21 25.88 15.75
C LYS A 169 22.68 26.77 14.64
N VAL A 170 22.69 26.25 13.41
CA VAL A 170 22.04 26.86 12.27
C VAL A 170 20.59 27.15 12.70
N PRO A 171 20.16 28.42 12.72
CA PRO A 171 18.75 28.73 12.87
C PRO A 171 18.07 28.16 11.63
N LEU A 172 17.39 27.02 11.76
CA LEU A 172 16.59 26.46 10.68
C LEU A 172 15.49 27.47 10.39
N ASN A 173 15.65 28.25 9.32
CA ASN A 173 14.65 29.21 8.89
C ASN A 173 13.42 28.43 8.42
N ALA A 174 12.41 28.30 9.27
CA ALA A 174 11.19 27.52 9.00
C ALA A 174 10.52 27.97 7.69
N GLN A 175 10.61 29.25 7.34
CA GLN A 175 10.06 29.82 6.10
C GLN A 175 10.74 29.28 4.84
N VAL A 176 12.04 28.96 4.89
CA VAL A 176 12.77 28.38 3.75
C VAL A 176 12.27 26.95 3.47
N TYR A 177 12.00 26.18 4.51
CA TYR A 177 11.46 24.83 4.36
C TYR A 177 10.00 24.82 3.92
N GLU A 178 9.22 25.80 4.38
CA GLU A 178 7.85 26.00 3.90
C GLU A 178 7.83 26.36 2.41
N LEU A 179 8.71 27.28 1.99
CA LEU A 179 8.89 27.60 0.57
C LEU A 179 9.35 26.38 -0.24
N LEU A 180 10.31 25.60 0.28
CA LEU A 180 10.79 24.38 -0.36
C LEU A 180 9.66 23.35 -0.52
N THR A 181 8.77 23.23 0.47
CA THR A 181 7.59 22.37 0.41
C THR A 181 6.69 22.76 -0.76
N VAL A 182 6.35 24.06 -0.84
CA VAL A 182 5.53 24.59 -1.93
C VAL A 182 6.17 24.30 -3.29
N PHE A 183 7.49 24.46 -3.44
CA PHE A 183 8.18 24.13 -4.69
C PHE A 183 8.17 22.62 -4.99
N MET A 184 8.41 21.77 -4.00
CA MET A 184 8.38 20.31 -4.18
C MET A 184 7.00 19.81 -4.60
N ASP A 185 5.93 20.33 -3.97
CA ASP A 185 4.56 20.00 -4.34
C ASP A 185 4.22 20.51 -5.74
N TRP A 186 4.55 21.77 -6.04
CA TRP A 186 4.31 22.35 -7.36
C TRP A 186 5.02 21.57 -8.48
N ILE A 187 6.30 21.24 -8.30
CA ILE A 187 7.06 20.47 -9.29
C ILE A 187 6.51 19.04 -9.42
N SER A 188 6.17 18.40 -8.30
CA SER A 188 5.56 17.07 -8.30
C SER A 188 4.25 17.05 -9.09
N ASP A 189 3.32 17.97 -8.78
CA ASP A 189 1.95 17.93 -9.25
C ASP A 189 1.78 18.50 -10.66
N HIS A 190 2.64 19.43 -11.07
CA HIS A 190 2.51 20.10 -12.36
C HIS A 190 3.54 19.68 -13.40
N HIS A 191 4.74 19.27 -12.98
CA HIS A 191 5.82 18.95 -13.91
C HIS A 191 6.11 17.46 -14.00
N LEU A 192 6.17 16.75 -12.88
CA LEU A 192 6.57 15.34 -12.88
C LEU A 192 5.39 14.37 -13.07
N SER A 193 4.24 14.62 -12.45
CA SER A 193 3.08 13.70 -12.50
C SER A 193 2.37 13.64 -13.87
N LYS A 194 2.45 14.72 -14.66
CA LYS A 194 1.69 14.90 -15.91
C LYS A 194 2.38 14.33 -17.16
N ILE A 195 3.64 13.91 -17.05
CA ILE A 195 4.39 13.35 -18.18
C ILE A 195 3.88 11.92 -18.42
N LYS A 196 3.13 11.74 -19.52
CA LYS A 196 2.63 10.42 -19.93
C LYS A 196 3.78 9.59 -20.49
N SER A 197 3.92 8.35 -20.02
CA SER A 197 4.85 7.38 -20.61
C SER A 197 4.37 7.01 -22.02
N GLU A 198 5.29 7.00 -22.98
CA GLU A 198 5.08 6.74 -24.42
C GLU A 198 4.38 5.41 -24.77
N GLU A 199 4.18 4.50 -23.81
CA GLU A 199 3.54 3.20 -24.07
C GLU A 199 2.01 3.27 -24.22
N SER A 200 1.39 4.44 -24.04
CA SER A 200 -0.07 4.62 -24.12
C SER A 200 -0.61 4.97 -25.52
N GLY A 201 0.22 5.05 -26.55
CA GLY A 201 -0.19 5.41 -27.91
C GLY A 201 -0.68 4.19 -28.70
N MET A 202 -1.99 4.09 -28.94
CA MET A 202 -2.55 3.18 -29.95
C MET A 202 -2.87 3.94 -31.24
N ASP A 203 -2.02 4.88 -31.60
CA ASP A 203 -2.07 5.56 -32.88
C ASP A 203 -0.65 5.72 -33.42
N GLY A 204 -0.48 5.46 -34.71
CA GLY A 204 0.78 5.63 -35.44
C GLY A 204 1.21 7.08 -35.61
N GLU A 205 0.85 7.97 -34.68
CA GLU A 205 1.32 9.35 -34.67
C GLU A 205 2.72 9.39 -34.07
N LYS A 206 3.70 9.73 -34.92
CA LYS A 206 5.07 10.03 -34.50
C LYS A 206 5.04 10.97 -33.29
N PRO A 207 5.79 10.68 -32.21
CA PRO A 207 5.90 11.59 -31.09
C PRO A 207 6.31 12.96 -31.62
N LEU A 208 5.55 14.02 -31.32
CA LEU A 208 5.95 15.38 -31.63
C LEU A 208 7.35 15.59 -31.03
N LEU A 209 8.35 15.84 -31.90
CA LEU A 209 9.78 15.93 -31.55
C LEU A 209 10.07 16.81 -30.32
N ARG A 210 9.22 17.82 -30.08
CA ARG A 210 9.29 18.76 -28.95
C ARG A 210 9.03 18.11 -27.58
N PHE A 211 8.13 17.12 -27.50
CA PHE A 211 7.84 16.42 -26.23
C PHE A 211 8.94 15.43 -25.84
N ALA A 212 9.55 14.76 -26.82
CA ALA A 212 10.69 13.87 -26.59
C ALA A 212 11.90 14.64 -26.04
N SER A 213 12.19 15.84 -26.59
CA SER A 213 13.26 16.70 -26.10
C SER A 213 13.04 17.19 -24.66
N GLN A 214 11.80 17.54 -24.30
CA GLN A 214 11.47 18.00 -22.95
C GLN A 214 11.55 16.85 -21.92
N ARG A 215 11.13 15.63 -22.30
CA ARG A 215 11.23 14.44 -21.45
C ARG A 215 12.69 14.09 -21.13
N ASN A 216 13.57 14.16 -22.14
CA ASN A 216 15.00 13.88 -21.96
C ASN A 216 15.67 14.88 -21.00
N ASP A 217 15.32 16.18 -21.08
CA ASP A 217 15.83 17.21 -20.15
C ASP A 217 15.37 16.96 -18.70
N ILE A 218 14.09 16.63 -18.50
CA ILE A 218 13.54 16.34 -17.17
C ILE A 218 14.17 15.07 -16.58
N GLN A 219 14.33 14.02 -17.39
CA GLN A 219 14.98 12.79 -16.98
C GLN A 219 16.44 13.03 -16.54
N GLU A 220 17.21 13.81 -17.30
CA GLU A 220 18.59 14.16 -16.94
C GLU A 220 18.65 14.90 -15.60
N LYS A 221 17.73 15.84 -15.37
CA LYS A 221 17.61 16.55 -14.08
C LYS A 221 17.28 15.60 -12.93
N CYS A 222 16.33 14.68 -13.11
CA CYS A 222 15.99 13.69 -12.09
C CYS A 222 17.16 12.76 -11.76
N ILE A 223 17.95 12.33 -12.76
CA ILE A 223 19.16 11.52 -12.58
C ILE A 223 20.18 12.24 -11.70
N LYS A 224 20.41 13.54 -11.94
CA LYS A 224 21.33 14.36 -11.14
C LYS A 224 20.80 14.64 -9.73
N LEU A 225 19.49 14.72 -9.57
CA LEU A 225 18.83 15.12 -8.33
C LEU A 225 18.72 13.99 -7.31
N LEU A 226 18.42 12.76 -7.77
CA LEU A 226 18.20 11.62 -6.88
C LEU A 226 19.37 11.29 -5.94
N PRO A 227 20.66 11.35 -6.35
CA PRO A 227 21.78 11.19 -5.42
C PRO A 227 21.78 12.25 -4.32
N VAL A 228 21.54 13.52 -4.68
CA VAL A 228 21.44 14.64 -3.73
C VAL A 228 20.28 14.41 -2.77
N MET A 229 19.12 14.01 -3.28
CA MET A 229 17.95 13.70 -2.44
C MET A 229 18.21 12.53 -1.50
N THR A 230 18.97 11.52 -1.94
CA THR A 230 19.36 10.39 -1.09
C THR A 230 20.25 10.85 0.06
N GLU A 231 21.16 11.80 -0.18
CA GLU A 231 21.96 12.42 0.89
C GLU A 231 21.12 13.29 1.81
N GLN A 232 20.18 14.07 1.27
CA GLN A 232 19.26 14.90 2.06
C GLN A 232 18.31 14.05 2.93
N LEU A 233 17.94 12.84 2.48
CA LEU A 233 17.13 11.91 3.25
C LEU A 233 17.78 11.59 4.61
N GLN A 234 19.12 11.54 4.68
CA GLN A 234 19.86 11.29 5.92
C GLN A 234 19.67 12.38 6.98
N TRP A 235 19.24 13.58 6.58
CA TRP A 235 19.00 14.71 7.46
C TRP A 235 17.55 14.85 7.92
N MET A 236 16.64 14.02 7.38
CA MET A 236 15.21 14.06 7.73
C MET A 236 14.89 13.88 9.22
N PRO A 237 15.68 13.16 10.04
CA PRO A 237 15.45 13.13 11.49
C PRO A 237 15.60 14.49 12.20
N PHE A 238 16.22 15.48 11.54
CA PHE A 238 16.45 16.81 12.09
C PHE A 238 15.46 17.87 11.59
N VAL A 239 14.67 17.55 10.58
CA VAL A 239 13.70 18.48 9.98
C VAL A 239 12.27 18.17 10.44
N ASN A 240 11.36 19.14 10.31
CA ASN A 240 9.97 18.98 10.71
C ASN A 240 9.30 17.84 9.93
N THR A 241 8.54 16.97 10.61
CA THR A 241 7.82 15.84 10.02
C THR A 241 6.84 16.25 8.92
N LYS A 242 6.33 17.50 8.94
CA LYS A 242 5.49 18.04 7.87
C LYS A 242 6.19 18.08 6.50
N LEU A 243 7.52 18.09 6.47
CA LEU A 243 8.31 18.12 5.24
C LEU A 243 8.55 16.71 4.66
N HIS A 244 8.33 15.66 5.46
CA HIS A 244 8.67 14.30 5.06
C HIS A 244 7.82 13.85 3.87
N GLU A 245 6.51 14.11 3.89
CA GLU A 245 5.60 13.72 2.81
C GLU A 245 5.90 14.44 1.48
N PRO A 246 5.97 15.79 1.41
CA PRO A 246 6.36 16.50 0.19
C PRO A 246 7.71 16.06 -0.38
N PHE A 247 8.70 15.80 0.51
CA PHE A 247 10.01 15.32 0.10
C PHE A 247 9.98 13.91 -0.48
N VAL A 248 9.29 12.97 0.18
CA VAL A 248 9.14 11.60 -0.31
C VAL A 248 8.29 11.55 -1.59
N LYS A 249 7.24 12.38 -1.70
CA LYS A 249 6.43 12.55 -2.91
C LYS A 249 7.29 13.00 -4.09
N PHE A 250 8.15 14.00 -3.85
CA PHE A 250 9.07 14.50 -4.85
C PHE A 250 10.11 13.45 -5.30
N ILE A 251 10.63 12.66 -4.37
CA ILE A 251 11.49 11.50 -4.68
C ILE A 251 10.75 10.50 -5.56
N TYR A 252 9.52 10.11 -5.18
CA TYR A 252 8.73 9.14 -5.94
C TYR A 252 8.51 9.60 -7.39
N TRP A 253 8.09 10.86 -7.57
CA TRP A 253 7.86 11.40 -8.90
C TRP A 253 9.14 11.60 -9.71
N SER A 254 10.26 11.93 -9.06
CA SER A 254 11.57 11.98 -9.70
C SER A 254 12.02 10.62 -10.17
N LEU A 255 11.82 9.59 -9.34
CA LEU A 255 12.01 8.21 -9.76
C LEU A 255 11.15 7.95 -11.00
N ARG A 256 9.87 8.39 -11.05
CA ARG A 256 8.91 8.08 -12.15
C ARG A 256 9.36 8.53 -13.53
N GLN A 257 10.31 9.46 -13.60
CA GLN A 257 10.91 9.90 -14.85
C GLN A 257 12.05 8.98 -15.35
N LEU A 258 12.52 8.04 -14.52
CA LEU A 258 13.51 7.06 -14.93
C LEU A 258 12.84 5.96 -15.77
N ASP A 259 13.09 5.98 -17.08
CA ASP A 259 12.73 4.89 -17.97
C ASP A 259 13.62 3.67 -17.72
N ALA A 260 13.06 2.46 -17.77
CA ALA A 260 13.71 1.17 -17.53
C ALA A 260 14.81 0.79 -18.57
N GLY A 261 15.39 1.78 -19.25
CA GLY A 261 16.52 1.64 -20.17
C GLY A 261 17.88 1.81 -19.49
N THR A 262 18.93 1.92 -20.32
CA THR A 262 20.36 1.87 -19.97
C THR A 262 20.78 2.76 -18.79
N GLN A 263 20.08 3.87 -18.54
CA GLN A 263 20.41 4.82 -17.46
C GLN A 263 20.03 4.34 -16.06
N HIS A 264 19.04 3.44 -15.93
CA HIS A 264 18.68 2.83 -14.64
C HIS A 264 19.83 1.98 -14.09
N SER A 265 20.65 1.39 -14.98
CA SER A 265 21.79 0.53 -14.60
C SER A 265 22.89 1.31 -13.87
N THR A 266 23.18 2.55 -14.31
CA THR A 266 24.24 3.40 -13.76
C THR A 266 23.95 3.86 -12.31
N MET A 267 22.67 3.92 -11.92
CA MET A 267 22.23 4.40 -10.60
C MET A 267 21.81 3.30 -9.63
N THR A 268 22.00 2.02 -9.98
CA THR A 268 21.51 0.87 -9.21
C THR A 268 21.85 0.95 -7.71
N SER A 269 23.10 1.33 -7.37
CA SER A 269 23.54 1.44 -5.98
C SER A 269 22.83 2.57 -5.22
N THR A 270 22.69 3.75 -5.84
CA THR A 270 21.99 4.91 -5.28
C THR A 270 20.52 4.60 -5.04
N LEU A 271 19.85 4.01 -6.03
CA LEU A 271 18.45 3.63 -5.94
C LEU A 271 18.24 2.59 -4.84
N ARG A 272 19.08 1.55 -4.79
CA ARG A 272 19.02 0.53 -3.73
C ARG A 272 19.20 1.16 -2.35
N ARG A 273 20.20 2.03 -2.16
CA ARG A 273 20.44 2.75 -0.89
C ARG A 273 19.22 3.57 -0.49
N LEU A 274 18.68 4.35 -1.43
CA LEU A 274 17.47 5.16 -1.22
C LEU A 274 16.28 4.30 -0.76
N GLY A 275 16.04 3.18 -1.43
CA GLY A 275 14.99 2.23 -1.05
C GLY A 275 15.18 1.63 0.32
N GLU A 276 16.41 1.23 0.66
CA GLU A 276 16.76 0.68 1.97
C GLU A 276 16.60 1.71 3.10
N ASP A 277 17.00 2.97 2.87
CA ASP A 277 16.86 4.07 3.83
C ASP A 277 15.38 4.42 4.08
N ILE A 278 14.55 4.44 3.02
CA ILE A 278 13.09 4.65 3.15
C ILE A 278 12.42 3.49 3.91
N PHE A 279 12.83 2.25 3.61
CA PHE A 279 12.26 1.06 4.23
C PHE A 279 12.61 0.94 5.72
N LYS A 280 13.90 1.05 6.06
CA LYS A 280 14.41 0.91 7.43
C LYS A 280 14.13 2.14 8.29
N GLY A 281 14.01 3.31 7.65
CA GLY A 281 14.09 4.60 8.30
C GLY A 281 15.54 5.04 8.49
N VAL A 282 15.73 6.35 8.59
CA VAL A 282 17.04 6.95 8.80
C VAL A 282 17.23 7.20 10.29
N VAL A 283 18.33 6.69 10.84
CA VAL A 283 18.73 6.85 12.23
C VAL A 283 19.98 7.73 12.29
N THR A 284 20.04 8.66 13.24
CA THR A 284 21.27 9.40 13.51
C THR A 284 22.39 8.44 13.91
N LYS A 285 23.37 8.19 13.03
CA LYS A 285 24.68 7.68 13.46
C LYS A 285 25.35 8.83 14.21
N GLY A 286 25.48 8.69 15.53
CA GLY A 286 26.29 9.62 16.31
C GLY A 286 27.68 9.68 15.69
N ILE A 287 28.13 10.88 15.34
CA ILE A 287 29.55 11.12 15.08
C ILE A 287 30.25 10.77 16.40
N GLN A 288 30.99 9.67 16.43
CA GLN A 288 31.94 9.40 17.51
C GLN A 288 33.07 10.40 17.36
N ASP A 289 32.88 11.59 17.93
CA ASP A 289 34.01 12.39 18.40
C ASP A 289 34.08 12.23 19.91
N ASN A 290 35.22 11.69 20.36
CA ASN A 290 35.59 11.54 21.76
C ASN A 290 35.59 12.93 22.44
N SER A 291 34.47 13.29 23.04
CA SER A 291 34.36 14.45 23.92
C SER A 291 33.30 14.11 24.97
N LEU A 292 33.77 13.60 26.11
CA LEU A 292 33.01 13.63 27.35
C LEU A 292 32.77 15.10 27.68
N GLU A 293 31.55 15.59 27.50
CA GLU A 293 30.90 16.55 28.40
C GLU A 293 29.45 16.83 27.94
N HIS A 294 28.51 16.53 28.84
CA HIS A 294 27.13 17.03 28.89
C HIS A 294 26.25 16.97 27.62
N SER A 295 25.39 15.94 27.50
CA SER A 295 24.00 16.18 27.08
C SER A 295 23.04 15.07 27.51
N VAL A 296 21.86 15.50 27.92
CA VAL A 296 20.66 14.74 28.28
C VAL A 296 20.39 13.62 27.27
N GLU A 297 19.97 12.45 27.76
CA GLU A 297 19.39 11.31 27.01
C GLU A 297 18.68 11.75 25.71
N ASN A 298 19.42 11.75 24.60
CA ASN A 298 18.83 11.89 23.28
C ASN A 298 18.68 10.49 22.73
N LYS A 299 17.47 9.91 22.82
CA LYS A 299 17.10 8.79 21.94
C LYS A 299 17.52 9.14 20.51
N PRO A 300 18.13 8.22 19.75
CA PRO A 300 18.51 8.50 18.38
C PRO A 300 17.26 8.95 17.61
N LYS A 301 17.29 10.18 17.08
CA LYS A 301 16.18 10.69 16.28
C LYS A 301 16.10 9.82 15.04
N THR A 302 14.94 9.20 14.83
CA THR A 302 14.69 8.32 13.70
C THR A 302 13.57 8.90 12.86
N ALA A 303 13.78 9.04 11.56
CA ALA A 303 12.72 9.34 10.61
C ALA A 303 12.19 8.02 10.06
N ALA A 304 10.93 7.70 10.37
CA ALA A 304 10.26 6.50 9.88
C ALA A 304 9.34 6.88 8.72
N PHE A 305 9.57 6.32 7.54
CA PHE A 305 8.80 6.60 6.32
C PHE A 305 7.86 5.44 5.99
N PHE A 306 8.42 4.26 5.70
CA PHE A 306 7.64 3.05 5.40
C PHE A 306 6.75 2.59 6.56
N LYS A 307 7.18 2.80 7.81
CA LYS A 307 6.39 2.45 9.01
C LYS A 307 5.60 3.63 9.59
N SER A 308 5.42 4.70 8.82
CA SER A 308 4.69 5.89 9.27
C SER A 308 3.20 5.59 9.51
N SER A 309 2.62 6.28 10.49
CA SER A 309 1.17 6.29 10.70
C SER A 309 0.43 7.21 9.72
N ASN A 310 1.13 8.14 9.06
CA ASN A 310 0.57 8.95 7.97
C ASN A 310 0.47 8.06 6.72
N LEU A 311 -0.77 7.86 6.24
CA LEU A 311 -1.07 6.99 5.11
C LEU A 311 -0.42 7.48 3.80
N PRO A 312 -0.61 8.73 3.32
CA PRO A 312 0.09 9.24 2.13
C PRO A 312 1.60 9.00 2.13
N LEU A 313 2.27 9.32 3.24
CA LEU A 313 3.72 9.12 3.40
C LEU A 313 4.10 7.64 3.35
N ARG A 314 3.38 6.78 4.09
CA ARG A 314 3.60 5.33 4.07
C ARG A 314 3.38 4.77 2.66
N PHE A 315 2.32 5.18 1.98
CA PHE A 315 1.93 4.69 0.66
C PHE A 315 2.99 5.02 -0.40
N LEU A 316 3.46 6.28 -0.44
CA LEU A 316 4.56 6.70 -1.31
C LEU A 316 5.85 5.93 -1.00
N SER A 317 6.17 5.77 0.29
CA SER A 317 7.34 5.01 0.74
C SER A 317 7.28 3.57 0.22
N THR A 318 6.13 2.92 0.32
CA THR A 318 5.88 1.57 -0.20
C THR A 318 6.12 1.51 -1.71
N LEU A 319 5.61 2.45 -2.50
CA LEU A 319 5.85 2.49 -3.96
C LEU A 319 7.34 2.72 -4.31
N ILE A 320 8.06 3.53 -3.53
CA ILE A 320 9.49 3.74 -3.73
C ILE A 320 10.25 2.44 -3.45
N VAL A 321 9.96 1.76 -2.35
CA VAL A 321 10.59 0.47 -2.01
C VAL A 321 10.36 -0.55 -3.11
N LEU A 322 9.11 -0.72 -3.56
CA LEU A 322 8.76 -1.62 -4.67
C LEU A 322 9.56 -1.31 -5.92
N ARG A 323 9.92 -0.06 -6.16
CA ARG A 323 10.64 0.31 -7.38
C ARG A 323 12.16 0.20 -7.27
N THR A 324 12.71 0.34 -6.07
CA THR A 324 14.14 0.55 -5.87
C THR A 324 14.85 -0.65 -5.25
N VAL A 325 14.12 -1.52 -4.56
CA VAL A 325 14.66 -2.67 -3.85
C VAL A 325 14.32 -3.97 -4.59
N THR A 326 15.25 -4.92 -4.58
CA THR A 326 15.09 -6.26 -5.18
C THR A 326 15.06 -7.40 -4.15
N GLN A 327 15.34 -7.10 -2.88
CA GLN A 327 15.33 -8.09 -1.79
C GLN A 327 13.92 -8.61 -1.55
N ALA A 328 13.74 -9.93 -1.59
CA ALA A 328 12.43 -10.57 -1.59
C ALA A 328 11.63 -10.33 -0.29
N ASP A 329 12.29 -10.26 0.86
CA ASP A 329 11.70 -9.97 2.16
C ASP A 329 11.18 -8.54 2.29
N TYR A 330 11.85 -7.57 1.65
CA TYR A 330 11.40 -6.17 1.64
C TYR A 330 10.24 -6.00 0.67
N LEU A 331 10.32 -6.65 -0.50
CA LEU A 331 9.23 -6.67 -1.46
C LEU A 331 7.97 -7.32 -0.88
N ALA A 332 8.10 -8.44 -0.17
CA ALA A 332 6.97 -9.09 0.50
C ALA A 332 6.29 -8.14 1.50
N GLN A 333 7.07 -7.53 2.40
CA GLN A 333 6.54 -6.56 3.37
C GLN A 333 5.93 -5.32 2.71
N ALA A 334 6.51 -4.84 1.62
CA ALA A 334 5.97 -3.71 0.86
C ALA A 334 4.61 -4.06 0.24
N PHE A 335 4.47 -5.25 -0.35
CA PHE A 335 3.17 -5.70 -0.87
C PHE A 335 2.15 -5.97 0.24
N ASP A 336 2.57 -6.51 1.39
CA ASP A 336 1.67 -6.70 2.54
C ASP A 336 1.14 -5.35 3.04
N SER A 337 2.02 -4.35 3.19
CA SER A 337 1.62 -2.98 3.55
C SER A 337 0.68 -2.37 2.50
N LEU A 338 0.98 -2.55 1.21
CA LEU A 338 0.13 -2.06 0.13
C LEU A 338 -1.26 -2.71 0.18
N CYS A 339 -1.33 -4.03 0.29
CA CYS A 339 -2.59 -4.76 0.41
C CYS A 339 -3.43 -4.29 1.60
N LEU A 340 -2.81 -3.99 2.75
CA LEU A 340 -3.50 -3.43 3.91
C LEU A 340 -4.07 -2.03 3.61
N ASP A 341 -3.25 -1.15 3.02
CA ASP A 341 -3.66 0.21 2.69
C ASP A 341 -4.81 0.24 1.66
N LEU A 342 -4.78 -0.66 0.66
CA LEU A 342 -5.79 -0.78 -0.40
C LEU A 342 -7.15 -1.32 0.06
N LYS A 343 -7.27 -1.80 1.30
CA LYS A 343 -8.58 -2.12 1.89
C LYS A 343 -9.41 -0.85 2.18
N THR A 344 -8.75 0.29 2.30
CA THR A 344 -9.39 1.59 2.55
C THR A 344 -9.67 2.33 1.25
N ASP A 345 -10.76 3.11 1.20
CA ASP A 345 -11.06 3.94 0.03
C ASP A 345 -9.99 5.02 -0.20
N GLU A 346 -9.43 5.59 0.87
CA GLU A 346 -8.32 6.55 0.80
C GLU A 346 -7.08 5.93 0.14
N GLY A 347 -6.68 4.71 0.55
CA GLY A 347 -5.57 4.00 -0.09
C GLY A 347 -5.81 3.70 -1.57
N LYS A 348 -7.04 3.39 -1.97
CA LYS A 348 -7.40 3.21 -3.39
C LYS A 348 -7.31 4.53 -4.17
N VAL A 349 -7.66 5.67 -3.56
CA VAL A 349 -7.49 6.99 -4.18
C VAL A 349 -6.00 7.29 -4.37
N LEU A 350 -5.17 7.07 -3.36
CA LEU A 350 -3.71 7.26 -3.44
C LEU A 350 -3.07 6.35 -4.51
N PHE A 351 -3.56 5.11 -4.65
CA PHE A 351 -3.12 4.19 -5.70
C PHE A 351 -3.28 4.79 -7.10
N LEU A 352 -4.40 5.47 -7.34
CA LEU A 352 -4.70 6.12 -8.62
C LEU A 352 -3.95 7.45 -8.77
N GLU A 353 -3.94 8.27 -7.73
CA GLU A 353 -3.24 9.57 -7.69
C GLU A 353 -1.76 9.41 -8.02
N TYR A 354 -1.10 8.44 -7.39
CA TYR A 354 0.31 8.13 -7.62
C TYR A 354 0.53 7.18 -8.79
N GLN A 355 -0.51 6.88 -9.58
CA GLN A 355 -0.43 6.05 -10.78
C GLN A 355 0.28 4.71 -10.52
N ALA A 356 -0.07 3.98 -9.46
CA ALA A 356 0.69 2.84 -8.99
C ALA A 356 0.73 1.64 -9.96
N VAL A 357 -0.22 1.51 -10.89
CA VAL A 357 -0.34 0.35 -11.82
C VAL A 357 1.01 -0.05 -12.45
N PRO A 358 1.77 0.82 -13.14
CA PRO A 358 3.04 0.43 -13.76
C PRO A 358 4.11 -0.04 -12.76
N VAL A 359 4.09 0.49 -11.53
CA VAL A 359 5.01 0.04 -10.47
C VAL A 359 4.70 -1.41 -10.09
N ILE A 360 3.42 -1.74 -9.93
CA ILE A 360 2.96 -3.09 -9.57
C ILE A 360 3.21 -4.08 -10.71
N LEU A 361 2.95 -3.67 -11.97
CA LEU A 361 3.14 -4.52 -13.14
C LEU A 361 4.58 -5.00 -13.34
N ASN A 362 5.58 -4.22 -12.92
CA ASN A 362 6.99 -4.62 -12.99
C ASN A 362 7.29 -5.89 -12.17
N HIS A 363 6.42 -6.22 -11.20
CA HIS A 363 6.58 -7.38 -10.32
C HIS A 363 5.75 -8.60 -10.75
N LEU A 364 4.89 -8.49 -11.77
CA LEU A 364 4.14 -9.62 -12.31
C LEU A 364 5.00 -10.65 -13.06
N ARG A 365 6.27 -10.35 -13.32
CA ARG A 365 7.22 -11.25 -14.00
C ARG A 365 8.12 -12.03 -13.03
N ILE A 366 7.92 -11.88 -11.72
CA ILE A 366 8.77 -12.50 -10.70
C ILE A 366 8.51 -14.01 -10.63
N SER A 367 9.58 -14.80 -10.62
CA SER A 367 9.51 -16.27 -10.54
C SER A 367 9.10 -16.82 -9.16
N SER A 368 9.07 -15.97 -8.13
CA SER A 368 8.63 -16.32 -6.77
C SER A 368 7.10 -16.36 -6.69
N LYS A 369 6.55 -17.56 -6.45
CA LYS A 369 5.10 -17.78 -6.31
C LYS A 369 4.46 -16.92 -5.22
N GLY A 370 5.12 -16.80 -4.06
CA GLY A 370 4.60 -16.03 -2.92
C GLY A 370 4.48 -14.54 -3.24
N LEU A 371 5.52 -13.95 -3.83
CA LEU A 371 5.49 -12.55 -4.25
C LEU A 371 4.45 -12.30 -5.34
N LEU A 372 4.35 -13.21 -6.32
CA LEU A 372 3.38 -13.10 -7.40
C LEU A 372 1.93 -13.12 -6.88
N SER A 373 1.61 -13.92 -5.86
CA SER A 373 0.30 -13.86 -5.20
C SER A 373 0.06 -12.48 -4.60
N ASN A 374 1.00 -11.93 -3.84
CA ASN A 374 0.85 -10.62 -3.20
C ASN A 374 0.66 -9.48 -4.21
N VAL A 375 1.32 -9.55 -5.37
CA VAL A 375 1.12 -8.58 -6.47
C VAL A 375 -0.31 -8.63 -7.00
N ILE A 376 -0.81 -9.84 -7.27
CA ILE A 376 -2.16 -10.06 -7.78
C ILE A 376 -3.21 -9.69 -6.74
N ASP A 377 -2.97 -9.98 -5.46
CA ASP A 377 -3.84 -9.59 -4.36
C ASP A 377 -3.95 -8.08 -4.23
N SER A 378 -2.84 -7.35 -4.41
CA SER A 378 -2.84 -5.87 -4.45
C SER A 378 -3.73 -5.33 -5.59
N LEU A 379 -3.61 -5.91 -6.79
CA LEU A 379 -4.46 -5.53 -7.93
C LEU A 379 -5.93 -5.89 -7.70
N LEU A 380 -6.21 -7.02 -7.05
CA LEU A 380 -7.56 -7.45 -6.73
C LEU A 380 -8.24 -6.53 -5.72
N GLN A 381 -7.54 -5.97 -4.74
CA GLN A 381 -8.13 -4.99 -3.81
C GLN A 381 -8.74 -3.78 -4.55
N MET A 382 -8.13 -3.38 -5.67
CA MET A 382 -8.65 -2.31 -6.54
C MET A 382 -9.89 -2.74 -7.35
N THR A 383 -10.18 -4.04 -7.44
CA THR A 383 -11.37 -4.57 -8.12
C THR A 383 -12.63 -4.64 -7.25
N VAL A 384 -12.49 -4.42 -5.95
CA VAL A 384 -13.60 -4.36 -4.99
C VAL A 384 -14.49 -3.16 -5.33
N GLU A 385 -15.81 -3.38 -5.33
CA GLU A 385 -16.81 -2.36 -5.67
C GLU A 385 -16.60 -1.09 -4.83
N SER A 386 -16.27 0.01 -5.51
CA SER A 386 -15.95 1.31 -4.92
C SER A 386 -15.91 2.37 -6.03
N LYS A 387 -15.85 3.66 -5.65
CA LYS A 387 -15.72 4.77 -6.61
C LYS A 387 -14.41 4.70 -7.42
N SER A 388 -13.40 4.04 -6.88
CA SER A 388 -12.08 3.88 -7.50
C SER A 388 -12.01 2.74 -8.53
N LEU A 389 -13.03 1.87 -8.61
CA LEU A 389 -13.02 0.71 -9.51
C LEU A 389 -12.92 1.12 -10.98
N GLN A 390 -13.77 2.03 -11.46
CA GLN A 390 -13.74 2.44 -12.86
C GLN A 390 -12.43 3.15 -13.24
N PRO A 391 -11.97 4.17 -12.48
CA PRO A 391 -10.67 4.78 -12.74
C PRO A 391 -9.50 3.78 -12.73
N PHE A 392 -9.57 2.74 -11.89
CA PHE A 392 -8.57 1.67 -11.89
C PHE A 392 -8.61 0.82 -13.16
N LEU A 393 -9.80 0.43 -13.63
CA LEU A 393 -9.93 -0.33 -14.87
C LEU A 393 -9.48 0.50 -16.08
N GLU A 394 -9.77 1.81 -16.11
CA GLU A 394 -9.24 2.75 -17.09
C GLU A 394 -7.71 2.83 -17.02
N ALA A 395 -7.13 2.94 -15.82
CA ALA A 395 -5.68 2.93 -15.63
C ALA A 395 -5.01 1.64 -16.11
N CYS A 396 -5.72 0.49 -16.05
CA CYS A 396 -5.27 -0.80 -16.58
C CYS A 396 -5.53 -0.97 -18.09
N SER A 397 -6.31 -0.11 -18.72
CA SER A 397 -6.73 -0.20 -20.13
C SER A 397 -5.65 0.29 -21.08
N ASN A 398 -4.45 -0.28 -21.00
CA ASN A 398 -3.27 0.12 -21.77
C ASN A 398 -2.40 -1.07 -22.23
N THR A 399 -1.52 -0.79 -23.19
CA THR A 399 -0.59 -1.77 -23.80
C THR A 399 0.28 -2.50 -22.77
N LEU A 400 0.85 -1.79 -21.80
CA LEU A 400 1.77 -2.35 -20.81
C LEU A 400 1.08 -3.41 -19.92
N PHE A 401 -0.14 -3.12 -19.47
CA PHE A 401 -0.93 -4.05 -18.65
C PHE A 401 -1.21 -5.33 -19.43
N PHE A 402 -1.81 -5.22 -20.62
CA PHE A 402 -2.20 -6.37 -21.42
C PHE A 402 -0.99 -7.19 -21.89
N ARG A 403 0.10 -6.53 -22.27
CA ARG A 403 1.37 -7.20 -22.59
C ARG A 403 1.87 -8.02 -21.40
N THR A 404 1.82 -7.45 -20.20
CA THR A 404 2.31 -8.11 -18.97
C THR A 404 1.43 -9.29 -18.59
N CYS A 405 0.10 -9.17 -18.67
CA CYS A 405 -0.82 -10.29 -18.48
C CYS A 405 -0.59 -11.40 -19.52
N SER A 406 -0.38 -11.03 -20.77
CA SER A 406 -0.09 -11.96 -21.87
C SER A 406 1.20 -12.73 -21.62
N VAL A 407 2.26 -12.08 -21.13
CA VAL A 407 3.50 -12.76 -20.71
C VAL A 407 3.23 -13.71 -19.54
N LEU A 408 2.53 -13.25 -18.51
CA LEU A 408 2.22 -14.04 -17.32
C LEU A 408 1.42 -15.31 -17.67
N LEU A 409 0.38 -15.19 -18.50
CA LEU A 409 -0.44 -16.33 -18.94
C LEU A 409 0.32 -17.35 -19.78
N ARG A 410 1.46 -16.98 -20.40
CA ARG A 410 2.32 -17.93 -21.14
C ARG A 410 3.25 -18.71 -20.22
N THR A 411 3.32 -18.36 -18.93
CA THR A 411 4.19 -19.03 -17.97
C THR A 411 3.75 -20.49 -17.79
N PRO A 412 4.61 -21.47 -18.10
CA PRO A 412 4.24 -22.87 -17.96
C PRO A 412 3.98 -23.20 -16.48
N LYS A 413 2.92 -23.96 -16.21
CA LYS A 413 2.51 -24.36 -14.84
C LYS A 413 2.26 -23.16 -13.91
N LEU A 414 1.69 -22.08 -14.46
CA LEU A 414 1.18 -20.97 -13.64
C LEU A 414 0.22 -21.52 -12.58
N ASP A 415 0.38 -21.07 -11.36
CA ASP A 415 -0.44 -21.51 -10.24
C ASP A 415 -1.92 -21.20 -10.50
N LEU A 416 -2.78 -22.19 -10.23
CA LEU A 416 -4.21 -22.09 -10.53
C LEU A 416 -4.88 -20.95 -9.75
N GLN A 417 -4.49 -20.70 -8.50
CA GLN A 417 -5.07 -19.63 -7.69
C GLN A 417 -4.67 -18.25 -8.27
N ILE A 418 -3.43 -18.11 -8.73
CA ILE A 418 -2.99 -16.89 -9.42
C ILE A 418 -3.78 -16.69 -10.71
N LEU A 419 -3.99 -17.75 -11.49
CA LEU A 419 -4.77 -17.70 -12.72
C LEU A 419 -6.22 -17.29 -12.46
N GLU A 420 -6.86 -17.88 -11.43
CA GLU A 420 -8.23 -17.54 -11.04
C GLU A 420 -8.35 -16.07 -10.64
N LYS A 421 -7.45 -15.58 -9.78
CA LYS A 421 -7.39 -14.17 -9.39
C LYS A 421 -7.17 -13.23 -10.58
N LEU A 422 -6.24 -13.57 -11.48
CA LEU A 422 -6.01 -12.80 -12.70
C LEU A 422 -7.23 -12.79 -13.63
N SER A 423 -7.96 -13.91 -13.71
CA SER A 423 -9.16 -14.04 -14.54
C SER A 423 -10.28 -13.08 -14.12
N ILE A 424 -10.38 -12.75 -12.82
CA ILE A 424 -11.34 -11.76 -12.32
C ILE A 424 -11.04 -10.37 -12.90
N ILE A 425 -9.77 -9.97 -12.88
CA ILE A 425 -9.34 -8.66 -13.39
C ILE A 425 -9.59 -8.58 -14.90
N LEU A 426 -9.20 -9.62 -15.65
CA LEU A 426 -9.42 -9.71 -17.09
C LEU A 426 -10.92 -9.73 -17.44
N GLN A 427 -11.74 -10.41 -16.64
CA GLN A 427 -13.19 -10.42 -16.81
C GLN A 427 -13.78 -9.03 -16.66
N LYS A 428 -13.36 -8.25 -15.65
CA LYS A 428 -13.81 -6.86 -15.50
C LYS A 428 -13.34 -5.98 -16.66
N LEU A 429 -12.08 -6.12 -17.10
CA LEU A 429 -11.54 -5.37 -18.23
C LEU A 429 -12.22 -5.70 -19.57
N SER A 430 -12.72 -6.92 -19.73
CA SER A 430 -13.42 -7.35 -20.95
C SER A 430 -14.76 -6.65 -21.16
N LYS A 431 -15.36 -6.09 -20.10
CA LYS A 431 -16.62 -5.32 -20.19
C LYS A 431 -16.41 -3.95 -20.86
N ILE A 432 -15.18 -3.44 -20.89
CA ILE A 432 -14.84 -2.17 -21.52
C ILE A 432 -14.67 -2.41 -23.01
N LYS A 433 -15.61 -1.90 -23.83
CA LYS A 433 -15.61 -2.10 -25.29
C LYS A 433 -14.28 -1.72 -25.96
N GLY A 434 -13.65 -0.65 -25.49
CA GLY A 434 -12.36 -0.17 -26.00
C GLY A 434 -11.18 -1.15 -25.80
N ASN A 435 -11.30 -2.11 -24.88
CA ASN A 435 -10.23 -3.05 -24.56
C ASN A 435 -10.21 -4.29 -25.46
N LYS A 436 -11.27 -4.55 -26.25
CA LYS A 436 -11.33 -5.72 -27.14
C LYS A 436 -10.09 -5.81 -28.05
N LYS A 437 -9.68 -4.66 -28.60
CA LYS A 437 -8.48 -4.53 -29.43
C LYS A 437 -7.18 -4.91 -28.70
N LEU A 438 -7.09 -4.67 -27.39
CA LEU A 438 -5.92 -5.03 -26.57
C LEU A 438 -5.90 -6.55 -26.26
N PHE A 439 -7.08 -7.15 -26.00
CA PHE A 439 -7.21 -8.61 -25.91
C PHE A 439 -6.78 -9.32 -27.20
N GLU A 440 -7.10 -8.73 -28.35
CA GLU A 440 -6.72 -9.21 -29.67
C GLU A 440 -5.23 -9.02 -29.94
N LEU A 441 -4.71 -7.79 -29.80
CA LEU A 441 -3.32 -7.42 -30.03
C LEU A 441 -2.34 -8.29 -29.24
N PHE A 442 -2.67 -8.63 -27.99
CA PHE A 442 -1.83 -9.45 -27.13
C PHE A 442 -2.23 -10.93 -27.10
N THR A 443 -3.12 -11.36 -28.00
CA THR A 443 -3.58 -12.76 -28.15
C THR A 443 -4.15 -13.39 -26.87
N ILE A 444 -4.53 -12.57 -25.88
CA ILE A 444 -5.02 -13.06 -24.59
C ILE A 444 -6.29 -13.89 -24.79
N HIS A 445 -7.17 -13.46 -25.69
CA HIS A 445 -8.41 -14.16 -26.00
C HIS A 445 -8.19 -15.62 -26.43
N LEU A 446 -7.18 -15.91 -27.28
CA LEU A 446 -6.83 -17.28 -27.68
C LEU A 446 -6.34 -18.11 -26.49
N MET A 447 -5.53 -17.49 -25.62
CA MET A 447 -5.02 -18.16 -24.42
C MET A 447 -6.15 -18.50 -23.45
N LEU A 448 -7.13 -17.61 -23.28
CA LEU A 448 -8.30 -17.85 -22.44
C LEU A 448 -9.22 -18.93 -23.05
N GLN A 449 -9.35 -19.03 -24.37
CA GLN A 449 -10.06 -20.12 -25.04
C GLN A 449 -9.39 -21.47 -24.79
N GLU A 450 -8.07 -21.55 -24.90
CA GLU A 450 -7.36 -22.80 -24.62
C GLU A 450 -7.47 -23.18 -23.15
N LEU A 451 -7.33 -22.21 -22.23
CA LEU A 451 -7.55 -22.44 -20.80
C LEU A 451 -8.97 -22.93 -20.50
N GLN A 452 -9.99 -22.34 -21.13
CA GLN A 452 -11.39 -22.79 -20.99
C GLN A 452 -11.55 -24.25 -21.42
N ARG A 453 -10.87 -24.67 -22.48
CA ARG A 453 -10.93 -26.04 -23.01
C ARG A 453 -10.23 -27.06 -22.09
N THR A 454 -9.17 -26.66 -21.40
CA THR A 454 -8.34 -27.56 -20.58
C THR A 454 -8.64 -27.52 -19.08
N THR A 455 -9.39 -26.52 -18.60
CA THR A 455 -9.68 -26.37 -17.16
C THR A 455 -10.69 -27.43 -16.68
N HIS A 456 -10.42 -28.05 -15.54
CA HIS A 456 -11.32 -29.03 -14.93
C HIS A 456 -12.64 -28.36 -14.47
N PRO A 457 -13.82 -28.98 -14.71
CA PRO A 457 -15.11 -28.39 -14.33
C PRO A 457 -15.28 -28.05 -12.84
N GLU A 458 -14.53 -28.70 -11.96
CA GLU A 458 -14.53 -28.41 -10.51
C GLU A 458 -14.02 -27.01 -10.15
N HIS A 459 -13.24 -26.37 -11.04
CA HIS A 459 -12.80 -24.99 -10.88
C HIS A 459 -13.86 -24.00 -11.37
N ALA A 460 -15.05 -24.07 -10.75
CA ALA A 460 -16.25 -23.36 -11.20
C ALA A 460 -16.04 -21.85 -11.35
N PHE A 461 -15.34 -21.20 -10.41
CA PHE A 461 -15.08 -19.76 -10.46
C PHE A 461 -14.21 -19.35 -11.65
N LEU A 462 -13.12 -20.08 -11.90
CA LEU A 462 -12.27 -19.86 -13.07
C LEU A 462 -13.07 -20.06 -14.36
N CYS A 463 -13.84 -21.15 -14.46
CA CYS A 463 -14.70 -21.43 -15.61
C CYS A 463 -15.71 -20.29 -15.86
N ILE A 464 -16.36 -19.77 -14.81
CA ILE A 464 -17.31 -18.65 -14.90
C ILE A 464 -16.61 -17.39 -15.45
N ASN A 465 -15.43 -17.05 -14.93
CA ASN A 465 -14.69 -15.87 -15.36
C ASN A 465 -14.22 -15.98 -16.81
N LEU A 466 -13.72 -17.15 -17.22
CA LEU A 466 -13.31 -17.42 -18.61
C LEU A 466 -14.50 -17.31 -19.56
N ASN A 467 -15.62 -17.98 -19.24
CA ASN A 467 -16.85 -17.93 -20.03
C ASN A 467 -17.37 -16.49 -20.19
N SER A 468 -17.42 -15.74 -19.08
CA SER A 468 -17.88 -14.34 -19.09
C SER A 468 -16.94 -13.46 -19.93
N THR A 469 -15.63 -13.64 -19.82
CA THR A 469 -14.64 -12.90 -20.60
C THR A 469 -14.83 -13.15 -22.09
N LEU A 470 -14.91 -14.42 -22.50
CA LEU A 470 -15.09 -14.80 -23.91
C LEU A 470 -16.43 -14.34 -24.48
N PHE A 471 -17.48 -14.35 -23.66
CA PHE A 471 -18.79 -13.80 -24.02
C PHE A 471 -18.72 -12.30 -24.29
N ASN A 472 -18.09 -11.53 -23.39
CA ASN A 472 -17.94 -10.07 -23.55
C ASN A 472 -17.11 -9.70 -24.79
N LEU A 473 -16.16 -10.55 -25.18
CA LEU A 473 -15.38 -10.38 -26.41
C LEU A 473 -16.13 -10.79 -27.68
N GLY A 474 -17.30 -11.43 -27.55
CA GLY A 474 -18.11 -11.94 -28.66
C GLY A 474 -17.57 -13.23 -29.29
N LEU A 475 -16.80 -14.01 -28.53
CA LEU A 475 -16.13 -15.23 -29.00
C LEU A 475 -16.89 -16.51 -28.64
N THR A 476 -17.93 -16.42 -27.82
CA THR A 476 -18.87 -17.52 -27.55
C THR A 476 -20.24 -17.16 -28.13
N LYS A 477 -20.76 -18.01 -29.02
CA LYS A 477 -22.20 -18.09 -29.29
C LYS A 477 -22.82 -18.87 -28.13
N CYS A 478 -23.95 -18.43 -27.59
CA CYS A 478 -24.71 -19.18 -26.59
C CYS A 478 -24.90 -20.63 -27.05
N ASN A 479 -24.21 -21.59 -26.42
CA ASN A 479 -24.65 -22.97 -26.45
C ASN A 479 -25.80 -23.11 -25.45
N SER A 480 -27.01 -22.78 -25.90
CA SER A 480 -28.26 -23.10 -25.22
C SER A 480 -28.58 -24.61 -25.34
N LEU A 481 -27.62 -25.46 -24.96
CA LEU A 481 -27.71 -26.92 -25.08
C LEU A 481 -27.08 -27.62 -23.86
N VAL A 482 -27.49 -27.25 -22.65
CA VAL A 482 -27.37 -28.11 -21.47
C VAL A 482 -28.64 -27.96 -20.61
N SER A 483 -29.78 -28.35 -21.16
CA SER A 483 -31.00 -28.61 -20.38
C SER A 483 -31.95 -29.66 -21.00
N LYS A 484 -31.54 -30.33 -22.10
CA LYS A 484 -32.35 -31.39 -22.75
C LYS A 484 -31.70 -32.77 -22.71
N ALA A 485 -30.97 -33.07 -21.65
CA ALA A 485 -30.47 -34.42 -21.39
C ALA A 485 -30.64 -34.75 -19.91
N ASN A 486 -31.88 -34.85 -19.43
CA ASN A 486 -32.23 -35.54 -18.17
C ASN A 486 -33.74 -35.76 -17.99
N THR A 487 -34.44 -36.27 -19.01
CA THR A 487 -35.87 -36.62 -18.88
C THR A 487 -36.31 -37.90 -19.61
N ASN A 488 -35.40 -38.83 -19.94
CA ASN A 488 -35.78 -40.08 -20.62
C ASN A 488 -35.29 -41.39 -19.98
N TYR A 489 -35.05 -41.40 -18.67
CA TYR A 489 -34.85 -42.65 -17.94
C TYR A 489 -35.64 -42.62 -16.62
N ASN A 490 -36.94 -42.93 -16.67
CA ASN A 490 -37.69 -43.55 -15.56
C ASN A 490 -39.16 -43.82 -15.92
N LEU A 491 -39.38 -44.67 -16.93
CA LEU A 491 -40.69 -45.29 -17.19
C LEU A 491 -40.47 -46.72 -17.69
N LYS A 492 -40.01 -47.58 -16.79
CA LYS A 492 -40.23 -49.03 -16.81
C LYS A 492 -39.97 -49.54 -15.39
N TYR A 493 -40.86 -50.42 -14.94
CA TYR A 493 -40.96 -51.03 -13.60
C TYR A 493 -41.77 -50.26 -12.56
N LYS A 494 -43.10 -50.41 -12.64
CA LYS A 494 -43.93 -50.90 -11.53
C LYS A 494 -45.27 -51.40 -12.08
N LEU A 495 -45.40 -52.73 -12.10
CA LEU A 495 -46.65 -53.46 -11.91
C LEU A 495 -46.83 -53.63 -10.40
#